data_AF-A0A527VVC7-F1
#
_entry.id   AF-A0A527VVC7-F1
#
_cell.length_a   1.000
_cell.length_b   1.000
_cell.length_c   1.000
_cell.angle_alpha   90.00
_cell.angle_beta   90.00
_cell.angle_gamma   90.00
#
_symmetry.space_group_name_H-M   'P 1'
#
loop_
_entity.id
_entity.type
_entity.pdbx_description
1 polymer ?
#
loop_
_entity_poly.entity_id
_entity_poly.type
_entity_poly.pdbx_seq_one_letter_code
_entity_poly.pdbx_strand_id
1 'polypeptide(L)'
;GPGFDPAKAAMQHALLAELVAASGAEIEWIEDKADGLADSVFTHDPSLMTDRGALILSMGKPLRAEEPSLHEETYRRLGIPVLGRVEAPGQVEGGDCVWVDARTLAIGRGVRTNQEGIQQVANLLTPLGISVYGFDLPLWQGEEACLHLMSVISPLAEDLALVYSPLLPAPFYQMLKARGIRLVEGDPQEFAVSNGLSLNVLPTSPLKVIA
;
A
#
# COMPACT_ATOMS: atom_id res chain seq x y z
N GLY A 1 -18.51 10.09 6.66
CA GLY A 1 -18.32 11.43 7.27
C GLY A 1 -19.29 12.44 6.66
N PRO A 2 -19.32 13.70 7.13
CA PRO A 2 -20.31 14.71 6.71
C PRO A 2 -20.28 15.08 5.22
N GLY A 3 -19.18 14.81 4.51
CA GLY A 3 -19.06 15.01 3.06
C GLY A 3 -19.16 13.74 2.21
N PHE A 4 -19.51 12.59 2.81
CA PHE A 4 -19.62 11.33 2.07
C PHE A 4 -20.95 11.26 1.30
N ASP A 5 -20.85 11.06 0.00
CA ASP A 5 -21.97 10.80 -0.89
C ASP A 5 -21.82 9.38 -1.47
N PRO A 6 -22.67 8.42 -1.08
CA PRO A 6 -22.53 7.03 -1.51
C PRO A 6 -22.73 6.85 -3.01
N ALA A 7 -23.61 7.64 -3.64
CA ALA A 7 -23.86 7.53 -5.07
C ALA A 7 -22.65 8.05 -5.85
N LYS A 8 -22.09 9.19 -5.43
CA LYS A 8 -20.88 9.73 -6.03
C LYS A 8 -19.68 8.79 -5.84
N ALA A 9 -19.51 8.23 -4.64
CA ALA A 9 -18.45 7.27 -4.35
C ALA A 9 -18.55 6.03 -5.25
N ALA A 10 -19.75 5.46 -5.40
CA ALA A 10 -19.98 4.33 -6.29
C ALA A 10 -19.66 4.67 -7.76
N MET A 11 -20.05 5.85 -8.24
CA MET A 11 -19.70 6.30 -9.60
C MET A 11 -18.19 6.47 -9.80
N GLN A 12 -17.49 7.07 -8.84
CA GLN A 12 -16.04 7.27 -8.91
C GLN A 12 -15.30 5.94 -8.87
N HIS A 13 -15.74 5.01 -8.02
CA HIS A 13 -15.19 3.66 -7.95
C HIS A 13 -15.42 2.88 -9.25
N ALA A 14 -16.62 2.95 -9.84
CA ALA A 14 -16.91 2.32 -11.13
C ALA A 14 -15.99 2.85 -12.24
N LEU A 15 -15.76 4.17 -12.28
CA LEU A 15 -14.82 4.79 -13.23
C LEU A 15 -13.38 4.29 -13.02
N LEU A 16 -12.92 4.17 -11.76
CA LEU A 16 -11.60 3.60 -11.45
C LEU A 16 -11.49 2.17 -11.99
N ALA A 17 -12.50 1.32 -11.75
CA ALA A 17 -12.53 -0.05 -12.24
C ALA A 17 -12.51 -0.11 -13.78
N GLU A 18 -13.24 0.77 -14.46
CA GLU A 18 -13.20 0.89 -15.92
C GLU A 18 -11.80 1.25 -16.43
N LEU A 19 -11.12 2.21 -15.80
CA LEU A 19 -9.76 2.61 -16.17
C LEU A 19 -8.75 1.47 -15.94
N VAL A 20 -8.90 0.73 -14.84
CA VAL A 20 -8.06 -0.45 -14.56
C VAL A 20 -8.29 -1.54 -15.62
N ALA A 21 -9.54 -1.86 -15.93
CA ALA A 21 -9.86 -2.84 -16.98
C ALA A 21 -9.34 -2.39 -18.36
N ALA A 22 -9.46 -1.10 -18.68
CA ALA A 22 -8.96 -0.52 -19.93
C ALA A 22 -7.42 -0.55 -20.06
N SER A 23 -6.69 -0.68 -18.94
CA SER A 23 -5.25 -0.92 -18.95
C SER A 23 -4.85 -2.33 -19.42
N GLY A 24 -5.83 -3.24 -19.53
CA GLY A 24 -5.64 -4.65 -19.85
C GLY A 24 -5.55 -5.57 -18.64
N ALA A 25 -5.74 -5.04 -17.43
CA ALA A 25 -5.79 -5.83 -16.21
C ALA A 25 -7.12 -6.60 -16.08
N GLU A 26 -7.02 -7.83 -15.57
CA GLU A 26 -8.18 -8.59 -15.08
C GLU A 26 -8.51 -8.13 -13.66
N ILE A 27 -9.81 -8.00 -13.35
CA ILE A 27 -10.29 -7.55 -12.04
C ILE A 27 -10.97 -8.73 -11.34
N GLU A 28 -10.42 -9.11 -10.18
CA GLU A 28 -11.02 -10.05 -9.26
C GLU A 28 -11.70 -9.33 -8.12
N TRP A 29 -12.99 -9.59 -7.92
CA TRP A 29 -13.80 -8.92 -6.92
C TRP A 29 -13.77 -9.66 -5.58
N ILE A 30 -13.65 -8.90 -4.50
CA ILE A 30 -13.97 -9.34 -3.14
C ILE A 30 -15.45 -9.01 -2.92
N GLU A 31 -16.25 -10.02 -2.58
CA GLU A 31 -17.69 -9.84 -2.37
C GLU A 31 -17.97 -9.14 -1.04
N ASP A 32 -18.80 -8.10 -1.07
CA ASP A 32 -19.35 -7.48 0.14
C ASP A 32 -20.39 -8.40 0.77
N LYS A 33 -20.14 -8.81 2.01
CA LYS A 33 -21.00 -9.69 2.81
C LYS A 33 -21.93 -8.93 3.75
N ALA A 34 -22.05 -7.61 3.60
CA ALA A 34 -22.72 -6.71 4.54
C ALA A 34 -22.19 -6.87 5.97
N ASP A 35 -20.89 -7.07 6.10
CA ASP A 35 -20.16 -7.32 7.35
C ASP A 35 -19.87 -6.03 8.16
N GLY A 36 -20.11 -4.86 7.56
CA GLY A 36 -19.88 -3.56 8.17
C GLY A 36 -18.44 -3.04 8.03
N LEU A 37 -17.60 -3.71 7.24
CA LEU A 37 -16.22 -3.30 6.96
C LEU A 37 -16.20 -2.19 5.91
N ALA A 38 -16.51 -0.96 6.32
CA ALA A 38 -16.58 0.20 5.43
C ALA A 38 -15.28 0.50 4.67
N ASP A 39 -14.13 0.14 5.24
CA ASP A 39 -12.80 0.36 4.65
C ASP A 39 -12.33 -0.81 3.76
N SER A 40 -13.12 -1.88 3.60
CA SER A 40 -12.80 -3.04 2.75
C SER A 40 -12.65 -2.70 1.27
N VAL A 41 -13.14 -1.53 0.84
CA VAL A 41 -12.92 -0.99 -0.51
C VAL A 41 -11.44 -0.62 -0.75
N PHE A 42 -10.64 -0.44 0.30
CA PHE A 42 -9.19 -0.20 0.21
C PHE A 42 -8.42 -1.51 0.21
N THR A 43 -8.52 -2.25 -0.90
CA THR A 43 -7.97 -3.60 -1.07
C THR A 43 -6.44 -3.66 -1.17
N HIS A 44 -5.74 -2.55 -0.94
CA HIS A 44 -4.28 -2.53 -0.95
C HIS A 44 -3.69 -2.96 0.41
N ASP A 45 -4.33 -2.59 1.51
CA ASP A 45 -3.72 -2.71 2.83
C ASP A 45 -3.74 -4.10 3.49
N PRO A 46 -4.80 -4.92 3.34
CA PRO A 46 -4.91 -6.16 4.13
C PRO A 46 -3.96 -7.30 3.72
N SER A 47 -3.21 -7.15 2.62
CA SER A 47 -2.32 -8.19 2.10
C SER A 47 -1.20 -7.61 1.25
N LEU A 48 -0.09 -8.34 1.12
CA LEU A 48 1.02 -8.00 0.23
C LEU A 48 1.22 -9.11 -0.81
N MET A 49 1.23 -8.76 -2.11
CA MET A 49 1.51 -9.72 -3.18
C MET A 49 3.01 -9.86 -3.47
N THR A 50 3.40 -11.09 -3.83
CA THR A 50 4.68 -11.45 -4.42
C THR A 50 4.45 -12.29 -5.68
N ASP A 51 5.51 -12.57 -6.45
CA ASP A 51 5.47 -13.51 -7.58
C ASP A 51 5.28 -14.99 -7.17
N ARG A 52 5.31 -15.29 -5.85
CA ARG A 52 5.13 -16.64 -5.29
C ARG A 52 3.78 -16.83 -4.60
N GLY A 53 3.06 -15.76 -4.31
CA GLY A 53 1.83 -15.78 -3.53
C GLY A 53 1.65 -14.56 -2.63
N ALA A 54 0.62 -14.63 -1.78
CA ALA A 54 0.18 -13.57 -0.91
C ALA A 54 0.75 -13.71 0.51
N LEU A 55 1.05 -12.58 1.16
CA LEU A 55 1.16 -12.50 2.62
C LEU A 55 -0.11 -11.83 3.15
N ILE A 56 -0.73 -12.41 4.17
CA ILE A 56 -1.85 -11.80 4.88
C ILE A 56 -1.28 -10.86 5.95
N LEU A 57 -1.67 -9.59 5.91
CA LEU A 57 -1.15 -8.57 6.82
C LEU A 57 -2.05 -8.42 8.07
N SER A 58 -1.62 -7.58 9.01
CA SER A 58 -2.26 -7.42 10.33
C SER A 58 -2.54 -5.94 10.57
N MET A 59 -3.82 -5.57 10.58
CA MET A 59 -4.25 -4.18 10.54
C MET A 59 -3.95 -3.42 11.83
N GLY A 60 -3.54 -2.16 11.71
CA GLY A 60 -3.25 -1.31 12.85
C GLY A 60 -4.51 -0.80 13.55
N LYS A 61 -5.60 -0.64 12.81
CA LYS A 61 -6.91 -0.19 13.32
C LYS A 61 -7.83 -1.37 13.67
N PRO A 62 -8.40 -1.42 14.89
CA PRO A 62 -9.32 -2.49 15.29
C PRO A 62 -10.53 -2.68 14.37
N LEU A 63 -11.08 -1.58 13.82
CA LEU A 63 -12.23 -1.64 12.90
C LEU A 63 -11.92 -2.36 11.58
N ARG A 64 -10.63 -2.49 11.23
CA ARG A 64 -10.15 -3.15 10.02
C ARG A 64 -9.67 -4.57 10.28
N ALA A 65 -9.68 -5.04 11.53
CA ALA A 65 -9.02 -6.29 11.95
C ALA A 65 -9.53 -7.54 11.20
N GLU A 66 -10.78 -7.52 10.72
CA GLU A 66 -11.39 -8.64 10.01
C GLU A 66 -11.17 -8.58 8.48
N GLU A 67 -10.73 -7.44 7.91
CA GLU A 67 -10.49 -7.28 6.46
C GLU A 67 -9.52 -8.32 5.86
N PRO A 68 -8.40 -8.71 6.54
CA PRO A 68 -7.48 -9.70 5.98
C PRO A 68 -8.12 -11.07 5.72
N SER A 69 -9.20 -11.42 6.41
CA SER A 69 -9.91 -12.70 6.20
C SER A 69 -10.60 -12.76 4.82
N LEU A 70 -11.10 -11.62 4.33
CA LEU A 70 -11.73 -11.49 3.02
C LEU A 70 -10.71 -11.76 1.89
N HIS A 71 -9.48 -11.29 2.08
CA HIS A 71 -8.37 -11.53 1.17
C HIS A 71 -7.97 -13.00 1.15
N GLU A 72 -7.82 -13.63 2.33
CA GLU A 72 -7.46 -15.06 2.43
C GLU A 72 -8.50 -15.96 1.76
N GLU A 73 -9.80 -15.67 1.93
CA GLU A 73 -10.87 -16.38 1.24
C GLU A 73 -10.81 -16.21 -0.28
N THR A 74 -10.58 -14.98 -0.74
CA THR A 74 -10.46 -14.66 -2.16
C THR A 74 -9.27 -15.38 -2.79
N TYR A 75 -8.11 -15.37 -2.14
CA TYR A 75 -6.93 -16.08 -2.64
C TYR A 75 -7.13 -17.59 -2.68
N ARG A 76 -7.82 -18.17 -1.70
CA ARG A 76 -8.19 -19.59 -1.71
C ARG A 76 -9.11 -19.92 -2.90
N ARG A 77 -10.11 -19.08 -3.17
CA ARG A 77 -11.01 -19.22 -4.35
C ARG A 77 -10.22 -19.19 -5.66
N LEU A 78 -9.21 -18.33 -5.74
CA LEU A 78 -8.38 -18.12 -6.93
C LEU A 78 -7.21 -19.11 -7.05
N GLY A 79 -6.96 -19.94 -6.04
CA GLY A 79 -5.79 -20.83 -6.01
C GLY A 79 -4.46 -20.08 -5.84
N ILE A 80 -4.47 -18.85 -5.34
CA ILE A 80 -3.27 -18.07 -5.02
C ILE A 80 -2.70 -18.58 -3.69
N PRO A 81 -1.43 -19.02 -3.64
CA PRO A 81 -0.82 -19.49 -2.39
C PRO A 81 -0.73 -18.38 -1.34
N VAL A 82 -1.12 -18.69 -0.10
CA VAL A 82 -0.82 -17.85 1.06
C VAL A 82 0.50 -18.31 1.67
N LEU A 83 1.51 -17.46 1.62
CA LEU A 83 2.88 -17.76 2.03
C LEU A 83 3.07 -17.67 3.54
N GLY A 84 2.21 -16.92 4.21
CA GLY A 84 2.22 -16.72 5.65
C GLY A 84 1.36 -15.53 6.03
N ARG A 85 1.32 -15.25 7.34
CA ARG A 85 0.60 -14.10 7.88
C ARG A 85 1.39 -13.40 8.97
N VAL A 86 1.13 -12.11 9.12
CA VAL A 86 1.58 -11.33 10.27
C VAL A 86 0.62 -11.59 11.43
N GLU A 87 1.14 -11.98 12.58
CA GLU A 87 0.40 -12.28 13.80
C GLU A 87 0.67 -11.23 14.87
N ALA A 88 -0.29 -11.02 15.76
CA ALA A 88 -0.11 -10.15 16.93
C ALA A 88 1.13 -10.58 17.75
N PRO A 89 1.93 -9.62 18.27
CA PRO A 89 1.69 -8.18 18.31
C PRO A 89 2.12 -7.42 17.03
N GLY A 90 2.50 -8.11 15.95
CA GLY A 90 2.89 -7.49 14.69
C GLY A 90 1.71 -6.81 13.99
N GLN A 91 1.96 -5.62 13.48
CA GLN A 91 1.02 -4.85 12.66
C GLN A 91 1.76 -4.35 11.42
N VAL A 92 1.14 -4.50 10.26
CA VAL A 92 1.61 -4.01 8.96
C VAL A 92 0.37 -3.71 8.12
N GLU A 93 0.33 -2.52 7.51
CA GLU A 93 -0.65 -2.20 6.47
C GLU A 93 0.07 -2.07 5.11
N GLY A 94 -0.56 -2.56 4.04
CA GLY A 94 0.01 -2.55 2.68
C GLY A 94 0.42 -1.16 2.20
N GLY A 95 -0.27 -0.09 2.59
CA GLY A 95 0.15 1.29 2.28
C GLY A 95 1.55 1.66 2.78
N ASP A 96 2.10 0.95 3.77
CA ASP A 96 3.48 1.12 4.20
C ASP A 96 4.49 0.31 3.36
N CYS A 97 4.04 -0.63 2.54
CA CYS A 97 4.86 -1.59 1.81
C CYS A 97 5.12 -1.12 0.37
N VAL A 98 6.34 -0.64 0.11
CA VAL A 98 6.77 -0.17 -1.21
C VAL A 98 7.80 -1.11 -1.81
N TRP A 99 7.46 -1.76 -2.92
CA TRP A 99 8.43 -2.48 -3.73
C TRP A 99 9.38 -1.49 -4.40
N VAL A 100 10.66 -1.51 -3.99
CA VAL A 100 11.73 -0.71 -4.60
C VAL A 100 12.20 -1.37 -5.89
N ASP A 101 12.26 -2.70 -5.89
CA ASP A 101 12.51 -3.56 -7.03
C ASP A 101 11.96 -4.97 -6.75
N ALA A 102 12.16 -5.92 -7.67
CA ALA A 102 11.68 -7.30 -7.55
C ALA A 102 12.25 -8.09 -6.34
N ARG A 103 13.29 -7.59 -5.66
CA ARG A 103 13.95 -8.24 -4.52
C ARG A 103 14.10 -7.34 -3.30
N THR A 104 13.49 -6.16 -3.30
CA THR A 104 13.65 -5.17 -2.24
C THR A 104 12.30 -4.56 -1.88
N LEU A 105 11.88 -4.78 -0.63
CA LEU A 105 10.70 -4.17 -0.04
C LEU A 105 11.13 -3.13 1.00
N ALA A 106 10.64 -1.90 0.85
CA ALA A 106 10.70 -0.88 1.88
C ALA A 106 9.38 -0.89 2.68
N ILE A 107 9.46 -0.78 4.01
CA ILE A 107 8.30 -0.71 4.88
C ILE A 107 8.37 0.53 5.77
N GLY A 108 7.33 1.36 5.75
CA GLY A 108 7.14 2.45 6.70
C GLY A 108 6.88 1.93 8.12
N ARG A 109 7.61 2.43 9.10
CA ARG A 109 7.36 2.20 10.53
C ARG A 109 6.70 3.43 11.12
N GLY A 110 5.54 3.25 11.74
CA GLY A 110 4.73 4.35 12.25
C GLY A 110 3.54 3.85 13.05
N VAL A 111 2.42 4.57 12.96
CA VAL A 111 1.21 4.31 13.77
C VAL A 111 0.46 3.04 13.32
N ARG A 112 0.54 2.70 12.04
CA ARG A 112 -0.16 1.54 11.45
C ARG A 112 0.69 0.29 11.33
N THR A 113 2.00 0.48 11.25
CA THR A 113 2.97 -0.59 11.02
C THR A 113 4.09 -0.52 12.06
N ASN A 114 4.31 -1.61 12.79
CA ASN A 114 5.27 -1.68 13.90
C ASN A 114 6.49 -2.56 13.58
N GLN A 115 7.49 -2.53 14.48
CA GLN A 115 8.76 -3.22 14.26
C GLN A 115 8.60 -4.75 14.23
N GLU A 116 7.71 -5.29 15.06
CA GLU A 116 7.40 -6.71 15.14
C GLU A 116 6.77 -7.21 13.83
N GLY A 117 5.86 -6.43 13.26
CA GLY A 117 5.25 -6.70 11.96
C GLY A 117 6.28 -6.68 10.83
N ILE A 118 7.12 -5.65 10.78
CA ILE A 118 8.22 -5.55 9.80
C ILE A 118 9.14 -6.77 9.88
N GLN A 119 9.50 -7.21 11.10
CA GLN A 119 10.38 -8.37 11.28
C GLN A 119 9.70 -9.67 10.82
N GLN A 120 8.40 -9.84 11.06
CA GLN A 120 7.67 -11.01 10.56
C GLN A 120 7.61 -11.03 9.03
N VAL A 121 7.32 -9.90 8.39
CA VAL A 121 7.37 -9.79 6.92
C VAL A 121 8.77 -10.10 6.39
N ALA A 122 9.82 -9.57 7.03
CA ALA A 122 11.20 -9.90 6.67
C ALA A 122 11.51 -11.39 6.76
N ASN A 123 11.04 -12.07 7.82
CA ASN A 123 11.23 -13.51 7.99
C ASN A 123 10.50 -14.35 6.93
N LEU A 124 9.32 -13.90 6.49
CA LEU A 124 8.54 -14.57 5.43
C LEU A 124 9.16 -14.37 4.03
N LEU A 125 9.74 -13.19 3.78
CA LEU A 125 10.26 -12.81 2.46
C LEU A 125 11.74 -13.16 2.24
N THR A 126 12.56 -13.22 3.29
CA THR A 126 13.99 -13.55 3.19
C THR A 126 14.23 -14.93 2.51
N PRO A 127 13.49 -16.01 2.84
CA PRO A 127 13.62 -17.30 2.15
C PRO A 127 13.32 -17.25 0.65
N LEU A 128 12.59 -16.23 0.19
CA LEU A 128 12.28 -15.99 -1.23
C LEU A 128 13.36 -15.13 -1.92
N GLY A 129 14.42 -14.74 -1.19
CA GLY A 129 15.49 -13.89 -1.70
C GLY A 129 15.09 -12.42 -1.81
N ILE A 130 14.10 -11.98 -1.01
CA ILE A 130 13.65 -10.59 -0.93
C ILE A 130 14.19 -9.97 0.36
N SER A 131 14.85 -8.82 0.23
CA SER A 131 15.35 -8.02 1.34
C SER A 131 14.29 -7.02 1.80
N VAL A 132 14.09 -6.88 3.10
CA VAL A 132 13.11 -5.97 3.71
C VAL A 132 13.82 -4.91 4.53
N TYR A 133 13.48 -3.63 4.30
CA TYR A 133 14.06 -2.48 5.00
C TYR A 133 12.95 -1.64 5.65
N GLY A 134 13.03 -1.46 6.97
CA GLY A 134 12.12 -0.59 7.72
C GLY A 134 12.62 0.85 7.79
N PHE A 135 11.72 1.82 7.65
CA PHE A 135 12.03 3.25 7.74
C PHE A 135 11.05 4.00 8.65
N ASP A 136 11.57 4.79 9.58
CA ASP A 136 10.74 5.62 10.44
C ASP A 136 10.03 6.73 9.68
N LEU A 137 8.70 6.73 9.73
CA LEU A 137 7.87 7.80 9.22
C LEU A 137 7.73 8.93 10.24
N PRO A 138 7.67 10.19 9.80
CA PRO A 138 7.36 11.29 10.69
C PRO A 138 5.90 11.18 11.18
N LEU A 139 5.64 11.60 12.43
CA LEU A 139 4.27 11.70 12.94
C LEU A 139 3.41 12.72 12.16
N TRP A 140 4.07 13.73 11.56
CA TRP A 140 3.47 14.79 10.77
C TRP A 140 2.29 15.51 11.47
N GLN A 141 1.05 15.19 11.11
CA GLN A 141 -0.17 15.82 11.66
C GLN A 141 -0.81 15.01 12.80
N GLY A 142 -0.16 13.94 13.28
CA GLY A 142 -0.64 13.12 14.39
C GLY A 142 -1.13 11.74 13.94
N GLU A 143 -1.58 10.95 14.91
CA GLU A 143 -1.99 9.54 14.70
C GLU A 143 -3.16 9.38 13.73
N GLU A 144 -4.05 10.37 13.69
CA GLU A 144 -5.23 10.38 12.81
C GLU A 144 -4.90 10.70 11.35
N ALA A 145 -3.70 11.23 11.06
CA ALA A 145 -3.31 11.67 9.71
C ALA A 145 -3.16 10.52 8.69
N CYS A 146 -3.22 9.26 9.16
CA CYS A 146 -3.14 8.06 8.32
C CYS A 146 -1.96 8.11 7.33
N LEU A 147 -0.81 8.62 7.77
CA LEU A 147 0.38 8.70 6.94
C LEU A 147 1.01 7.31 6.83
N HIS A 148 0.98 6.75 5.63
CA HIS A 148 1.76 5.56 5.27
C HIS A 148 2.97 5.95 4.43
N LEU A 149 3.87 5.01 4.18
CA LEU A 149 5.01 5.23 3.27
C LEU A 149 4.54 5.62 1.86
N MET A 150 3.46 5.02 1.35
CA MET A 150 2.90 5.39 0.03
C MET A 150 2.29 6.79 0.00
N SER A 151 1.95 7.38 1.15
CA SER A 151 1.53 8.77 1.22
C SER A 151 2.66 9.76 0.92
N VAL A 152 3.91 9.30 0.77
CA VAL A 152 5.07 10.16 0.44
C VAL A 152 5.87 9.67 -0.76
N ILE A 153 5.52 8.51 -1.33
CA ILE A 153 6.17 7.94 -2.52
C ILE A 153 5.24 7.01 -3.31
N SER A 154 5.30 7.09 -4.64
CA SER A 154 4.77 6.09 -5.56
C SER A 154 5.80 5.73 -6.63
N PRO A 155 6.30 4.49 -6.67
CA PRO A 155 7.10 4.00 -7.79
C PRO A 155 6.29 4.04 -9.09
N LEU A 156 6.86 4.58 -10.17
CA LEU A 156 6.20 4.73 -11.47
C LEU A 156 6.84 3.89 -12.58
N ALA A 157 8.12 3.56 -12.41
CA ALA A 157 8.92 2.67 -13.24
C ALA A 157 10.13 2.17 -12.44
N GLU A 158 10.93 1.28 -13.01
CA GLU A 158 12.13 0.71 -12.37
C GLU A 158 13.13 1.78 -11.87
N ASP A 159 13.21 2.92 -12.57
CA ASP A 159 14.13 4.01 -12.28
C ASP A 159 13.42 5.34 -11.95
N LEU A 160 12.13 5.31 -11.62
CA LEU A 160 11.32 6.52 -11.43
C LEU A 160 10.32 6.39 -10.29
N ALA A 161 10.30 7.36 -9.38
CA ALA A 161 9.27 7.49 -8.36
C ALA A 161 8.74 8.93 -8.27
N LEU A 162 7.44 9.08 -8.05
CA LEU A 162 6.81 10.32 -7.61
C LEU A 162 6.95 10.40 -6.09
N VAL A 163 7.40 11.54 -5.55
CA VAL A 163 7.67 11.68 -4.12
C VAL A 163 7.19 13.02 -3.57
N TYR A 164 6.98 13.07 -2.26
CA TYR A 164 7.00 14.31 -1.50
C TYR A 164 8.20 14.28 -0.54
N SER A 165 9.34 14.77 -1.03
CA SER A 165 10.62 14.71 -0.32
C SER A 165 10.62 15.28 1.10
N PRO A 166 9.85 16.34 1.46
CA PRO A 166 9.86 16.87 2.83
C PRO A 166 9.46 15.88 3.93
N LEU A 167 8.72 14.81 3.60
CA LEU A 167 8.30 13.77 4.54
C LEU A 167 8.93 12.40 4.26
N LEU A 168 9.74 12.28 3.21
CA LEU A 168 10.40 11.03 2.86
C LEU A 168 11.53 10.72 3.86
N PRO A 169 11.58 9.51 4.45
CA PRO A 169 12.64 9.16 5.40
C PRO A 169 14.03 9.34 4.77
N ALA A 170 14.91 10.08 5.44
CA ALA A 170 16.22 10.44 4.86
C ALA A 170 17.07 9.23 4.43
N PRO A 171 17.15 8.12 5.20
CA PRO A 171 17.85 6.92 4.75
C PRO A 171 17.21 6.26 3.52
N PHE A 172 15.87 6.36 3.39
CA PHE A 172 15.18 5.82 2.22
C PHE A 172 15.45 6.66 0.97
N TYR A 173 15.40 7.99 1.09
CA TYR A 173 15.83 8.91 0.03
C TYR A 173 17.25 8.58 -0.45
N GLN A 174 18.19 8.38 0.48
CA GLN A 174 19.57 8.00 0.14
C GLN A 174 19.65 6.65 -0.59
N MET A 175 18.87 5.66 -0.16
CA MET A 175 18.79 4.37 -0.85
C MET A 175 18.28 4.51 -2.29
N LEU A 176 17.21 5.28 -2.51
CA LEU A 176 16.66 5.52 -3.85
C LEU A 176 17.70 6.19 -4.76
N LYS A 177 18.38 7.23 -4.23
CA LYS A 177 19.47 7.92 -4.96
C LYS A 177 20.65 7.01 -5.29
N ALA A 178 21.08 6.17 -4.34
CA ALA A 178 22.18 5.23 -4.54
C ALA A 178 21.84 4.16 -5.61
N ARG A 179 20.56 3.84 -5.75
CA ARG A 179 20.03 2.91 -6.77
C ARG A 179 19.76 3.58 -8.12
N GLY A 180 20.01 4.88 -8.26
CA GLY A 180 19.79 5.62 -9.50
C GLY A 180 18.32 5.91 -9.81
N ILE A 181 17.41 5.74 -8.85
CA ILE A 181 15.99 6.07 -9.02
C ILE A 181 15.85 7.58 -9.10
N ARG A 182 15.26 8.05 -10.20
CA ARG A 182 14.91 9.45 -10.42
C ARG A 182 13.66 9.77 -9.62
N LEU A 183 13.69 10.93 -8.97
CA LEU A 183 12.59 11.40 -8.11
C LEU A 183 11.90 12.57 -8.80
N VAL A 184 10.61 12.43 -9.05
CA VAL A 184 9.73 13.52 -9.50
C VAL A 184 9.04 14.05 -8.25
N GLU A 185 9.19 15.34 -7.98
CA GLU A 185 8.52 15.98 -6.85
C GLU A 185 7.03 16.19 -7.18
N GLY A 186 6.15 15.73 -6.29
CA GLY A 186 4.74 16.06 -6.31
C GLY A 186 4.52 17.53 -5.97
N ASP A 187 3.43 18.10 -6.48
CA ASP A 187 3.11 19.49 -6.23
C ASP A 187 2.76 19.71 -4.74
N PRO A 188 3.45 20.61 -4.01
CA PRO A 188 3.19 20.81 -2.58
C PRO A 188 1.79 21.33 -2.27
N GLN A 189 1.17 22.09 -3.19
CA GLN A 189 -0.18 22.59 -3.01
C GLN A 189 -1.18 21.45 -3.21
N GLU A 190 -1.00 20.62 -4.23
CA GLU A 190 -1.81 19.42 -4.45
C GLU A 190 -1.71 18.44 -3.27
N PHE A 191 -0.50 18.23 -2.75
CA PHE A 191 -0.24 17.43 -1.56
C PHE A 191 -1.02 17.96 -0.34
N ALA A 192 -0.96 19.28 -0.11
CA ALA A 192 -1.65 19.89 1.02
C ALA A 192 -3.18 19.81 0.89
N VAL A 193 -3.76 20.09 -0.28
CA VAL A 193 -5.23 20.08 -0.46
C VAL A 193 -5.81 18.66 -0.46
N SER A 194 -5.02 17.67 -0.85
CA SER A 194 -5.40 16.25 -0.87
C SER A 194 -5.11 15.52 0.44
N ASN A 195 -4.49 16.18 1.42
CA ASN A 195 -3.96 15.55 2.64
C ASN A 195 -3.01 14.38 2.34
N GLY A 196 -2.14 14.55 1.36
CA GLY A 196 -1.15 13.55 0.94
C GLY A 196 -1.64 12.51 -0.08
N LEU A 197 -2.95 12.49 -0.39
CA LEU A 197 -3.49 11.50 -1.35
C LEU A 197 -3.06 11.73 -2.80
N SER A 198 -2.58 12.94 -3.16
CA SER A 198 -2.10 13.26 -4.52
C SER A 198 -0.98 12.35 -5.05
N LEU A 199 -0.27 11.65 -4.16
CA LEU A 199 0.77 10.71 -4.56
C LEU A 199 0.25 9.28 -4.76
N ASN A 200 -0.96 8.95 -4.31
CA ASN A 200 -1.53 7.60 -4.39
C ASN A 200 -2.06 7.32 -5.80
N VAL A 201 -1.16 7.32 -6.77
CA VAL A 201 -1.44 6.95 -8.16
C VAL A 201 -1.27 5.44 -8.34
N LEU A 202 -1.94 4.88 -9.34
CA LEU A 202 -1.85 3.46 -9.68
C LEU A 202 -1.07 3.27 -11.00
N PRO A 203 0.20 2.85 -10.94
CA PRO A 203 0.93 2.43 -12.14
C PRO A 203 0.33 1.15 -12.72
N THR A 204 0.00 1.18 -14.02
CA THR A 204 -0.52 0.01 -14.75
C THR A 204 0.53 -0.61 -15.68
N SER A 205 1.52 0.17 -16.06
CA SER A 205 2.76 -0.26 -16.71
C SER A 205 3.83 0.82 -16.49
N PRO A 206 5.13 0.59 -16.80
CA PRO A 206 6.14 1.64 -16.68
C PRO A 206 5.70 2.94 -17.37
N LEU A 207 5.73 4.05 -16.61
CA LEU A 207 5.35 5.40 -17.06
C LEU A 207 3.87 5.59 -17.44
N LYS A 208 2.98 4.62 -17.17
CA LYS A 208 1.53 4.77 -17.33
C LYS A 208 0.85 4.63 -15.98
N VAL A 209 0.10 5.66 -15.59
CA VAL A 209 -0.58 5.72 -14.30
C VAL A 209 -2.04 6.11 -14.46
N ILE A 210 -2.86 5.65 -13.52
CA ILE A 210 -4.19 6.18 -13.24
C ILE A 210 -4.04 7.10 -12.02
N ALA A 211 -4.51 8.33 -12.12
CA ALA A 211 -4.43 9.38 -11.10
C ALA A 211 -5.77 10.11 -10.99
#